data_AF-A0A954M3F1-F1
#
_entry.id   AF-A0A954M3F1-F1
#
_cell.length_a   1.000
_cell.length_b   1.000
_cell.length_c   1.000
_cell.angle_alpha   90.00
_cell.angle_beta   90.00
_cell.angle_gamma   90.00
#
_symmetry.space_group_name_H-M   'P 1'
#
loop_
_entity.id
_entity.type
_entity.pdbx_description
1 polymer ?
#
loop_
_entity_poly.entity_id
_entity_poly.type
_entity_poly.pdbx_seq_one_letter_code
_entity_poly.pdbx_strand_id
1 'polypeptide(L)'
;GSIEAANSIYLKQTLTEVAYETARIAATQGHTEQDARTRAAEILAARGISDAVVEITPAIDANTAAGTPITIHITAPSSSNSIGPQMYFQDATMSTNVVMVRL
;
A
#
# COMPACT_ATOMS: atom_id res chain seq x y z
N GLY A 1 -1.74 -16.72 19.16
CA GLY A 1 -2.09 -15.57 20.01
C GLY A 1 -1.22 -14.36 19.73
N SER A 2 -0.20 -14.09 20.55
CA SER A 2 0.61 -12.85 20.48
C SER A 2 1.43 -12.71 19.19
N ILE A 3 1.98 -13.80 18.65
CA ILE A 3 2.74 -13.79 17.39
C ILE A 3 1.85 -13.43 16.19
N GLU A 4 0.64 -13.99 16.12
CA GLU A 4 -0.33 -13.69 15.06
C GLU A 4 -0.81 -12.24 15.13
N ALA A 5 -1.06 -11.74 16.35
CA ALA A 5 -1.39 -10.34 16.57
C ALA A 5 -0.24 -9.41 16.15
N ALA A 6 1.00 -9.71 16.56
CA ALA A 6 2.18 -8.95 16.15
C ALA A 6 2.35 -8.93 14.62
N ASN A 7 2.09 -10.04 13.95
CA ASN A 7 2.20 -10.10 12.49
C ASN A 7 1.09 -9.31 11.79
N SER A 8 -0.15 -9.38 12.29
CA SER A 8 -1.24 -8.56 11.76
C SER A 8 -0.97 -7.05 11.93
N ILE A 9 -0.37 -6.65 13.05
CA ILE A 9 0.06 -5.28 13.30
C ILE A 9 1.18 -4.88 12.34
N TYR A 10 2.19 -5.74 12.17
CA TYR A 10 3.29 -5.51 11.22
C TYR A 10 2.76 -5.33 9.80
N LEU A 11 1.86 -6.20 9.33
CA LEU A 11 1.25 -6.10 8.02
C LEU A 11 0.51 -4.78 7.86
N LYS A 12 -0.36 -4.42 8.81
CA LYS A 12 -1.12 -3.15 8.78
C LYS A 12 -0.21 -1.92 8.76
N GLN A 13 0.82 -1.90 9.60
CA GLN A 13 1.80 -0.81 9.65
C GLN A 13 2.55 -0.69 8.33
N THR A 14 2.98 -1.82 7.78
CA THR A 14 3.68 -1.87 6.49
C THR A 14 2.80 -1.35 5.35
N LEU A 15 1.54 -1.80 5.26
CA LEU A 15 0.62 -1.31 4.22
C LEU A 15 0.36 0.20 4.34
N THR A 16 0.31 0.73 5.57
CA THR A 16 0.15 2.17 5.80
C THR A 16 1.37 2.96 5.34
N GLU A 17 2.58 2.47 5.63
CA GLU A 17 3.84 3.08 5.17
C GLU A 17 3.93 3.08 3.65
N VAL A 18 3.64 1.93 3.01
CA VAL A 18 3.64 1.80 1.55
C VAL A 18 2.62 2.76 0.93
N ALA A 19 1.39 2.83 1.47
CA ALA A 19 0.35 3.71 0.95
C ALA A 19 0.74 5.19 1.04
N TYR A 20 1.38 5.60 2.14
CA TYR A 20 1.86 6.96 2.33
C TYR A 20 3.00 7.31 1.35
N GLU A 21 4.01 6.45 1.23
CA GLU A 21 5.15 6.68 0.32
C GLU A 21 4.69 6.69 -1.15
N THR A 22 3.75 5.82 -1.51
CA THR A 22 3.14 5.78 -2.85
C THR A 22 2.35 7.07 -3.12
N ALA A 23 1.53 7.50 -2.16
CA ALA A 23 0.75 8.73 -2.28
C ALA A 23 1.65 9.96 -2.41
N ARG A 24 2.79 9.98 -1.72
CA ARG A 24 3.77 11.05 -1.79
C ARG A 24 4.39 11.17 -3.19
N ILE A 25 4.83 10.05 -3.78
CA ILE A 25 5.35 10.06 -5.16
C ILE A 25 4.27 10.48 -6.14
N ALA A 26 3.06 9.92 -6.00
CA ALA A 26 1.91 10.25 -6.83
C ALA A 26 1.52 11.74 -6.78
N ALA A 27 1.60 12.35 -5.59
CA ALA A 27 1.31 13.76 -5.35
C ALA A 27 2.46 14.71 -5.74
N THR A 28 3.62 14.20 -6.15
CA THR A 28 4.74 15.02 -6.59
C THR A 28 4.62 15.35 -8.08
N GLN A 29 4.78 16.63 -8.45
CA GLN A 29 4.74 17.04 -9.86
C GLN A 29 5.80 16.32 -10.69
N GLY A 30 5.47 16.05 -11.95
CA GLY A 30 6.35 15.37 -12.90
C GLY A 30 6.41 13.84 -12.74
N HIS A 31 5.93 13.28 -11.63
CA HIS A 31 5.83 11.84 -11.45
C HIS A 31 4.53 11.29 -12.05
N THR A 32 4.64 10.07 -12.54
CA THR A 32 3.58 9.29 -13.17
C THR A 32 3.06 8.19 -12.25
N GLU A 33 1.96 7.56 -12.65
CA GLU A 33 1.43 6.40 -11.94
C GLU A 33 2.46 5.25 -11.89
N GLN A 34 3.26 5.10 -12.94
CA GLN A 34 4.30 4.07 -13.01
C GLN A 34 5.40 4.29 -11.97
N ASP A 35 5.79 5.54 -11.71
CA ASP A 35 6.78 5.86 -10.68
C ASP A 35 6.26 5.52 -9.29
N ALA A 36 5.00 5.86 -9.02
CA ALA A 36 4.34 5.53 -7.76
C ALA A 36 4.22 4.01 -7.56
N ARG A 37 3.83 3.26 -8.61
CA ARG A 37 3.75 1.79 -8.57
C ARG A 37 5.13 1.15 -8.37
N THR A 38 6.16 1.68 -9.01
CA THR A 38 7.53 1.22 -8.83
C THR A 38 7.97 1.38 -7.38
N ARG A 39 7.71 2.56 -6.80
CA ARG A 39 8.01 2.83 -5.39
C ARG A 39 7.26 1.89 -4.45
N ALA A 40 5.98 1.64 -4.70
CA ALA A 40 5.18 0.70 -3.92
C ALA A 40 5.80 -0.71 -3.96
N ALA A 41 6.17 -1.19 -5.15
CA ALA A 41 6.76 -2.50 -5.35
C ALA A 41 8.11 -2.65 -4.63
N GLU A 42 8.97 -1.62 -4.65
CA GLU A 42 10.25 -1.62 -3.93
C GLU A 42 10.06 -1.82 -2.42
N ILE A 43 9.12 -1.07 -1.81
CA ILE A 43 8.90 -1.14 -0.36
C ILE A 43 8.24 -2.47 0.02
N LEU A 44 7.26 -2.94 -0.75
CA LEU A 44 6.61 -4.24 -0.53
C LEU A 44 7.62 -5.38 -0.61
N ALA A 45 8.51 -5.37 -1.62
CA ALA A 45 9.56 -6.37 -1.76
C ALA A 45 10.56 -6.31 -0.60
N ALA A 46 11.00 -5.11 -0.19
CA ALA A 46 11.91 -4.94 0.94
C ALA A 46 11.31 -5.40 2.28
N ARG A 47 9.97 -5.31 2.42
CA ARG A 47 9.22 -5.72 3.61
C ARG A 47 8.75 -7.18 3.57
N GLY A 48 9.02 -7.90 2.48
CA GLY A 48 8.63 -9.29 2.28
C GLY A 48 7.12 -9.51 2.13
N ILE A 49 6.37 -8.48 1.73
CA ILE A 49 4.92 -8.57 1.57
C ILE A 49 4.59 -9.13 0.19
N SER A 50 3.77 -10.18 0.16
CA SER A 50 3.32 -10.85 -1.06
C SER A 50 1.83 -10.61 -1.32
N ASP A 51 1.43 -10.71 -2.59
CA ASP A 51 0.04 -10.59 -3.06
C ASP A 51 -0.66 -9.26 -2.68
N ALA A 52 0.11 -8.19 -2.52
CA ALA A 52 -0.43 -6.86 -2.29
C ALA A 52 -0.95 -6.25 -3.59
N VAL A 53 -2.16 -5.71 -3.57
CA VAL A 53 -2.79 -4.97 -4.67
C VAL A 53 -2.75 -3.49 -4.35
N VAL A 54 -2.17 -2.71 -5.27
CA VAL A 54 -2.06 -1.24 -5.16
C VAL A 54 -2.95 -0.59 -6.21
N GLU A 55 -3.96 0.13 -5.76
CA GLU A 55 -4.90 0.90 -6.58
C GLU A 55 -4.65 2.39 -6.39
N ILE A 56 -4.57 3.12 -7.51
CA ILE A 56 -4.31 4.56 -7.54
C ILE A 56 -5.49 5.20 -8.27
N THR A 57 -6.19 6.11 -7.60
CA THR A 57 -7.36 6.81 -8.16
C THR A 57 -7.28 8.30 -7.86
N PRO A 58 -7.46 9.20 -8.85
CA PRO A 58 -7.61 8.93 -10.28
C PRO A 58 -6.29 8.44 -10.91
N ALA A 59 -6.35 7.95 -12.15
CA ALA A 59 -5.14 7.69 -12.93
C ALA A 59 -4.34 8.99 -13.07
N ILE A 60 -3.03 8.91 -12.82
CA ILE A 60 -2.15 10.08 -12.81
C ILE A 60 -1.08 9.98 -13.90
N ASP A 61 -0.74 11.13 -14.45
CA ASP A 61 0.33 11.32 -15.41
C ASP A 61 1.21 12.52 -15.02
N ALA A 62 2.23 12.81 -15.82
CA ALA A 62 3.14 13.93 -15.56
C ALA A 62 2.42 15.29 -15.59
N ASN A 63 1.29 15.41 -16.28
CA ASN A 63 0.55 16.65 -16.50
C ASN A 63 -0.65 16.83 -15.55
N THR A 64 -0.89 15.87 -14.65
CA THR A 64 -2.00 15.91 -13.70
C THR A 64 -1.89 17.18 -12.86
N ALA A 65 -2.99 17.93 -12.80
CA ALA A 65 -3.02 19.25 -12.20
C ALA A 65 -2.67 19.22 -10.70
N ALA A 66 -1.98 20.26 -10.25
CA ALA A 66 -1.86 20.54 -8.82
C ALA A 66 -3.26 20.74 -8.22
N GLY A 67 -3.47 20.28 -6.99
CA GLY A 67 -4.76 20.30 -6.30
C GLY A 67 -5.63 19.06 -6.51
N THR A 68 -5.25 18.13 -7.39
CA THR A 68 -5.99 16.86 -7.56
C THR A 68 -5.81 15.95 -6.33
N PRO A 69 -6.90 15.50 -5.68
CA PRO A 69 -6.81 14.51 -4.62
C PRO A 69 -6.54 13.13 -5.21
N ILE A 70 -5.42 12.53 -4.83
CA ILE A 70 -5.02 11.19 -5.22
C ILE A 70 -5.23 10.25 -4.03
N THR A 71 -5.96 9.18 -4.28
CA THR A 71 -6.32 8.14 -3.34
C THR A 71 -5.51 6.89 -3.68
N ILE A 72 -4.75 6.41 -2.69
CA ILE A 72 -4.01 5.15 -2.77
C ILE A 72 -4.70 4.15 -1.86
N HIS A 73 -5.23 3.10 -2.46
CA HIS A 73 -5.83 1.98 -1.76
C HIS A 73 -4.94 0.76 -1.93
N ILE A 74 -4.44 0.23 -0.82
CA ILE A 74 -3.60 -0.97 -0.82
C ILE A 74 -4.31 -2.06 -0.04
N THR A 75 -4.37 -3.25 -0.62
CA THR A 75 -4.89 -4.44 0.03
C THR A 75 -3.86 -5.57 0.01
N ALA A 76 -3.81 -6.39 1.04
CA ALA A 76 -2.99 -7.61 1.04
C ALA A 76 -3.68 -8.72 1.86
N PRO A 77 -3.62 -9.99 1.41
CA PRO A 77 -4.17 -11.10 2.16
C PRO A 77 -3.28 -11.43 3.36
N SER A 78 -3.89 -11.60 4.54
CA SER A 78 -3.16 -12.02 5.75
C SER A 78 -2.65 -13.46 5.65
N SER A 79 -3.27 -14.28 4.80
CA SER A 79 -2.91 -15.68 4.60
C SER A 79 -1.55 -15.88 3.93
N SER A 80 -1.20 -15.04 2.95
CA SER A 80 0.12 -15.06 2.30
C SER A 80 1.23 -14.42 3.15
N ASN A 81 0.85 -13.66 4.18
CA ASN A 81 1.77 -12.84 4.99
C ASN A 81 1.81 -13.29 6.46
N SER A 82 1.25 -14.45 6.81
CA SER A 82 1.24 -15.01 8.17
C SER A 82 2.21 -16.17 8.39
N ILE A 83 3.04 -16.13 9.45
CA ILE A 83 4.04 -17.17 9.80
C ILE A 83 3.48 -18.20 10.82
N GLY A 84 2.29 -17.96 11.39
CA GLY A 84 1.68 -18.83 12.42
C GLY A 84 0.72 -19.89 11.86
N PRO A 85 0.31 -20.89 12.67
CA PRO A 85 -0.77 -21.80 12.29
C PRO A 85 -1.99 -20.96 11.93
N GLN A 86 -2.39 -21.01 10.66
CA GLN A 86 -3.32 -20.13 9.96
C GLN A 86 -4.77 -20.21 10.48
N MET A 87 -5.02 -20.37 11.78
CA MET A 87 -6.32 -20.80 12.30
C MET A 87 -7.30 -19.63 12.51
N TYR A 88 -6.81 -18.38 12.61
CA TYR A 88 -7.64 -17.23 12.99
C TYR A 88 -7.89 -16.19 11.88
N PHE A 89 -7.07 -16.12 10.83
CA PHE A 89 -7.12 -15.05 9.81
C PHE A 89 -7.02 -15.56 8.35
N GLN A 90 -7.49 -16.79 8.08
CA GLN A 90 -7.38 -17.47 6.78
C GLN A 90 -7.89 -16.65 5.58
N ASP A 91 -8.93 -15.82 5.78
CA ASP A 91 -9.57 -15.04 4.72
C ASP A 91 -9.55 -13.52 4.98
N ALA A 92 -8.71 -13.06 5.91
CA ALA A 92 -8.68 -11.64 6.28
C ALA A 92 -7.79 -10.85 5.31
N THR A 93 -8.38 -10.03 4.45
CA THR A 93 -7.66 -9.05 3.65
C THR A 93 -7.50 -7.76 4.45
N MET A 94 -6.26 -7.32 4.66
CA MET A 94 -5.98 -6.02 5.27
C MET A 94 -6.00 -4.97 4.19
N SER A 95 -6.72 -3.88 4.42
CA SER A 95 -6.76 -2.74 3.51
C SER A 95 -6.32 -1.46 4.21
N THR A 96 -5.74 -0.53 3.46
CA THR A 96 -5.43 0.82 3.92
C THR A 96 -5.66 1.80 2.80
N ASN A 97 -6.21 2.96 3.16
CA ASN A 97 -6.51 4.04 2.24
C ASN A 97 -5.80 5.31 2.68
N VAL A 98 -5.06 5.95 1.77
CA VAL A 98 -4.38 7.23 2.00
C VAL A 98 -4.76 8.18 0.88
N VAL A 99 -5.14 9.40 1.25
CA VAL A 99 -5.45 10.47 0.29
C VAL A 99 -4.42 11.59 0.46
N MET A 100 -3.79 11.98 -0.64
CA MET A 100 -2.89 13.15 -0.70
C MET A 100 -3.30 14.06 -1.85
N VAL A 101 -3.14 15.36 -1.64
CA VAL A 101 -3.39 16.35 -2.68
C VAL A 101 -2.08 16.60 -3.43
N ARG A 102 -2.14 16.54 -4.77
CA ARG A 102 -0.99 16.86 -5.63
C ARG A 102 -0.57 18.31 -5.43
N LEU A 103 0.73 18.54 -5.21
CA LEU A 103 1.29 19.88 -5.01
C LEU A 103 1.53 20.60 -6.33
#